data_AF-A0A2E6DW92-F1
#
_entry.id   AF-A0A2E6DW92-F1
#
_cell.length_a   1.000
_cell.length_b   1.000
_cell.length_c   1.000
_cell.angle_alpha   90.00
_cell.angle_beta   90.00
_cell.angle_gamma   90.00
#
_symmetry.space_group_name_H-M   'P 1'
#
loop_
_entity.id
_entity.type
_entity.pdbx_description
1 polymer ?
#
loop_
_entity_poly.entity_id
_entity_poly.type
_entity_poly.pdbx_seq_one_letter_code
_entity_poly.pdbx_strand_id
1 'polypeptide(L)'
;MKLKRILTAAFAVVMTLGMFSLNTANAAGTYSISCKNDAYGMQLGSDYTDVAYVYASAMAGQATSIHNDYLIHGTVGAYVGNDCIYSGAGDTNGTQVVAGDVARLAVNAIVGAVSNRVDMAYAAKASSASATGLSFSTQDDGFAMSANGLIGGISLWGDFGNSNVENTQSFTNVRLDSMKYDGDASSYSVGVDKAFGKALVGVVVSNVDADFKTTFNDGTYKQSIDTYGMYLAYKTSVLQIDLGFGQGDSTIDTTRRDLGNDKTITGSTTADVEYSNARIAANFTRGKFTIVPSASYRAMSMDIAAFTDVRPSDDSATVVGGAATIFSTGNATLTTTDDAIAARTVDSETMSIGLNISANLGMMVPYLSLSYDSEDTTDALFKSEAGTDGSALDLKASNYETSYTIGGGVNFMIGSHVRGGLRLGMINGREDWDENYMSGNISIGF
;
A
#
# COMPACT_ATOMS: atom_id res chain seq x y z
N MET A 1 61.62 9.92 -9.08
CA MET A 1 60.42 9.35 -8.43
C MET A 1 59.20 10.28 -8.37
N LYS A 2 59.36 11.62 -8.25
CA LYS A 2 58.21 12.54 -8.14
C LYS A 2 57.35 12.67 -9.42
N LEU A 3 57.96 12.62 -10.61
CA LEU A 3 57.24 12.74 -11.88
C LEU A 3 56.31 11.54 -12.18
N LYS A 4 56.73 10.31 -11.83
CA LYS A 4 55.89 9.12 -11.99
C LYS A 4 54.62 9.18 -11.12
N ARG A 5 54.73 9.66 -9.87
CA ARG A 5 53.58 9.78 -8.96
C ARG A 5 52.55 10.82 -9.43
N ILE A 6 53.00 11.92 -10.03
CA ILE A 6 52.11 12.96 -10.59
C ILE A 6 51.40 12.44 -11.84
N LEU A 7 52.11 11.71 -12.72
CA LEU A 7 51.50 11.10 -13.91
C LEU A 7 50.50 10.00 -13.57
N THR A 8 50.76 9.17 -12.56
CA THR A 8 49.81 8.13 -12.13
C THR A 8 48.57 8.74 -11.47
N ALA A 9 48.72 9.82 -10.69
CA ALA A 9 47.58 10.54 -10.11
C ALA A 9 46.76 11.27 -11.19
N ALA A 10 47.40 11.87 -12.19
CA ALA A 10 46.71 12.50 -13.31
C ALA A 10 45.97 11.48 -14.19
N PHE A 11 46.58 10.32 -14.47
CA PHE A 11 45.89 9.23 -15.18
C PHE A 11 44.73 8.66 -14.37
N ALA A 12 44.88 8.51 -13.05
CA ALA A 12 43.79 8.06 -12.19
C ALA A 12 42.64 9.08 -12.16
N VAL A 13 42.93 10.39 -12.09
CA VAL A 13 41.92 11.46 -12.10
C VAL A 13 41.24 11.59 -13.47
N VAL A 14 41.97 11.41 -14.59
CA VAL A 14 41.38 11.43 -15.93
C VAL A 14 40.57 10.16 -16.21
N MET A 15 40.98 9.00 -15.69
CA MET A 15 40.20 7.77 -15.76
C MET A 15 38.93 7.84 -14.89
N THR A 16 39.01 8.40 -13.68
CA THR A 16 37.82 8.58 -12.83
C THR A 16 36.89 9.65 -13.38
N LEU A 17 37.42 10.82 -13.79
CA LEU A 17 36.59 11.86 -14.43
C LEU A 17 36.03 11.42 -15.78
N GLY A 18 36.76 10.62 -16.56
CA GLY A 18 36.28 10.02 -17.82
C GLY A 18 35.15 9.01 -17.61
N MET A 19 35.22 8.20 -16.55
CA MET A 19 34.13 7.28 -16.19
C MET A 19 32.90 7.98 -15.57
N PHE A 20 33.08 9.14 -14.93
CA PHE A 20 31.95 9.94 -14.41
C PHE A 20 31.35 10.93 -15.42
N SER A 21 32.07 11.29 -16.50
CA SER A 21 31.58 12.23 -17.53
C SER A 21 30.95 11.56 -18.76
N LEU A 22 31.08 10.23 -18.91
CA LEU A 22 30.44 9.47 -19.98
C LEU A 22 29.04 8.92 -19.62
N ASN A 23 28.55 9.23 -18.41
CA ASN A 23 27.24 8.76 -17.92
C ASN A 23 26.35 9.91 -17.41
N THR A 24 26.46 11.10 -18.03
CA THR A 24 25.29 11.99 -18.16
C THR A 24 24.52 11.57 -19.41
N ALA A 25 24.05 10.32 -19.43
CA ALA A 25 22.89 9.99 -20.26
C ALA A 25 21.71 10.70 -19.61
N ASN A 26 21.05 11.55 -20.37
CA ASN A 26 19.98 12.43 -19.92
C ASN A 26 18.87 11.62 -19.24
N ALA A 27 18.53 11.99 -18.00
CA ALA A 27 17.48 11.36 -17.18
C ALA A 27 16.04 11.73 -17.62
N ALA A 28 15.95 12.45 -18.73
CA ALA A 28 14.77 12.70 -19.55
C ALA A 28 15.29 12.54 -20.99
N GLY A 29 14.52 11.99 -21.92
CA GLY A 29 15.00 11.72 -23.27
C GLY A 29 15.77 12.91 -23.86
N THR A 30 16.81 12.65 -24.67
CA THR A 30 17.68 13.69 -25.29
C THR A 30 16.89 14.80 -26.00
N TYR A 31 15.61 14.55 -26.32
CA TYR A 31 14.70 15.44 -27.01
C TYR A 31 13.50 15.93 -26.17
N SER A 32 13.39 15.55 -24.89
CA SER A 32 12.25 15.84 -24.00
C SER A 32 10.88 15.45 -24.61
N ILE A 33 10.81 14.28 -25.23
CA ILE A 33 9.62 13.72 -25.87
C ILE A 33 9.10 12.58 -25.00
N SER A 34 7.79 12.49 -24.80
CA SER A 34 7.14 11.42 -24.02
C SER A 34 7.57 10.03 -24.49
N CYS A 35 7.68 9.08 -23.54
CA CYS A 35 7.92 7.67 -23.88
C CYS A 35 6.84 7.07 -24.79
N LYS A 36 5.63 7.67 -24.83
CA LYS A 36 4.51 7.25 -25.67
C LYS A 36 4.05 8.33 -26.67
N ASN A 37 4.98 9.08 -27.24
CA ASN A 37 4.67 9.99 -28.34
C ASN A 37 4.08 9.25 -29.55
N ASP A 38 3.08 9.82 -30.23
CA ASP A 38 2.36 9.14 -31.32
C ASP A 38 3.20 8.92 -32.60
N ALA A 39 4.30 9.65 -32.77
CA ALA A 39 5.19 9.52 -33.93
C ALA A 39 6.51 8.82 -33.61
N TYR A 40 6.97 8.88 -32.36
CA TYR A 40 8.31 8.42 -31.98
C TYR A 40 8.34 7.53 -30.72
N GLY A 41 7.20 7.23 -30.11
CA GLY A 41 7.14 6.53 -28.83
C GLY A 41 7.37 5.02 -28.94
N MET A 42 7.64 4.39 -27.79
CA MET A 42 7.96 2.96 -27.70
C MET A 42 6.85 2.04 -28.20
N GLN A 43 5.59 2.50 -28.15
CA GLN A 43 4.42 1.74 -28.61
C GLN A 43 4.42 1.48 -30.12
N LEU A 44 5.28 2.15 -30.89
CA LEU A 44 5.40 2.00 -32.34
C LEU A 44 6.36 0.88 -32.77
N GLY A 45 7.04 0.23 -31.81
CA GLY A 45 7.85 -0.96 -32.05
C GLY A 45 9.36 -0.70 -32.18
N SER A 46 10.09 -1.73 -32.63
CA SER A 46 11.55 -1.84 -32.56
C SER A 46 12.29 -0.71 -33.27
N ASP A 47 11.74 -0.18 -34.36
CA ASP A 47 12.38 0.91 -35.13
C ASP A 47 12.63 2.18 -34.28
N TYR A 48 11.91 2.33 -33.16
CA TYR A 48 12.03 3.47 -32.23
C TYR A 48 12.73 3.10 -30.92
N THR A 49 12.77 1.82 -30.55
CA THR A 49 13.43 1.32 -29.31
C THR A 49 14.81 0.71 -29.56
N ASP A 50 15.16 0.40 -30.81
CA ASP A 50 16.46 -0.17 -31.14
C ASP A 50 17.55 0.87 -30.94
N VAL A 51 18.33 0.65 -29.90
CA VAL A 51 19.58 1.36 -29.64
C VAL A 51 20.47 1.16 -30.86
N ALA A 52 20.56 2.18 -31.72
CA ALA A 52 21.72 2.33 -32.58
C ALA A 52 22.92 2.53 -31.66
N TYR A 53 23.49 1.43 -31.16
CA TYR A 53 24.81 1.42 -30.57
C TYR A 53 25.73 1.94 -31.66
N VAL A 54 26.14 3.19 -31.49
CA VAL A 54 27.22 3.78 -32.26
C VAL A 54 28.49 3.03 -31.87
N TYR A 55 28.69 1.84 -32.44
CA TYR A 55 30.05 1.45 -32.76
C TYR A 55 30.51 2.48 -33.76
N ALA A 56 31.34 3.41 -33.27
CA ALA A 56 32.08 4.35 -34.09
C ALA A 56 32.96 3.57 -35.08
N SER A 57 32.37 3.15 -36.19
CA SER A 57 32.98 2.86 -37.49
C SER A 57 31.95 2.12 -38.33
N ALA A 58 31.32 2.83 -39.26
CA ALA A 58 30.81 2.21 -40.46
C ALA A 58 31.98 1.46 -41.12
N MET A 59 32.05 0.14 -40.94
CA MET A 59 32.73 -0.70 -41.92
C MET A 59 31.79 -0.81 -43.11
N ALA A 60 32.17 -0.16 -44.20
CA ALA A 60 31.48 -0.18 -45.47
C ALA A 60 31.15 -1.62 -45.88
N GLY A 61 29.86 -1.98 -45.92
CA GLY A 61 29.41 -3.18 -46.63
C GLY A 61 28.35 -4.09 -46.01
N GLN A 62 27.46 -3.64 -45.11
CA GLN A 62 26.33 -4.50 -44.68
C GLN A 62 24.95 -3.84 -44.76
N ALA A 63 24.04 -4.63 -45.34
CA ALA A 63 22.57 -4.55 -45.41
C ALA A 63 21.91 -3.36 -46.15
N THR A 64 21.84 -3.50 -47.47
CA THR A 64 20.86 -2.85 -48.35
C THR A 64 19.45 -3.42 -48.12
N SER A 65 18.66 -2.76 -47.26
CA SER A 65 17.18 -2.61 -47.34
C SER A 65 16.57 -2.36 -45.95
N ILE A 66 16.94 -1.25 -45.32
CA ILE A 66 16.14 -0.69 -44.22
C ILE A 66 15.50 0.57 -44.79
N HIS A 67 14.20 0.77 -44.57
CA HIS A 67 13.46 1.94 -45.05
C HIS A 67 14.18 3.21 -44.60
N ASN A 68 14.79 3.91 -45.55
CA ASN A 68 15.75 4.99 -45.30
C ASN A 68 15.11 6.26 -44.69
N ASP A 69 13.79 6.25 -44.49
CA ASP A 69 13.00 7.36 -43.99
C ASP A 69 12.98 7.43 -42.44
N TYR A 70 13.46 6.38 -41.76
CA TYR A 70 13.43 6.28 -40.29
C TYR A 70 14.81 6.22 -39.61
N LEU A 71 15.90 6.05 -40.37
CA LEU A 71 17.26 5.99 -39.78
C LEU A 71 17.83 7.39 -39.54
N ILE A 72 18.32 7.62 -38.32
CA ILE A 72 19.17 8.77 -38.00
C ILE A 72 20.54 8.57 -38.66
N HIS A 73 20.83 9.35 -39.71
CA HIS A 73 22.15 9.34 -40.34
C HIS A 73 23.13 10.15 -39.47
N GLY A 74 23.84 9.50 -38.54
CA GLY A 74 24.90 10.12 -37.74
C GLY A 74 25.18 9.43 -36.39
N THR A 75 26.16 9.93 -35.65
CA THR A 75 26.55 9.51 -34.28
C THR A 75 25.50 9.85 -33.20
N VAL A 76 24.21 9.87 -33.51
CA VAL A 76 23.16 10.45 -32.64
C VAL A 76 22.11 9.39 -32.34
N GLY A 77 21.85 9.15 -31.04
CA GLY A 77 21.18 7.97 -30.48
C GLY A 77 19.67 7.85 -30.69
N ALA A 78 19.07 6.84 -30.04
CA ALA A 78 17.65 6.45 -30.14
C ALA A 78 16.65 7.61 -29.97
N TYR A 79 15.47 7.48 -30.61
CA TYR A 79 14.40 8.49 -30.57
C TYR A 79 13.78 8.63 -29.18
N VAL A 80 13.58 7.51 -28.49
CA VAL A 80 13.12 7.47 -27.10
C VAL A 80 14.32 7.42 -26.17
N GLY A 81 14.26 8.14 -25.04
CA GLY A 81 15.33 8.17 -24.05
C GLY A 81 15.66 6.78 -23.49
N ASN A 82 16.89 6.60 -23.02
CA ASN A 82 17.34 5.36 -22.38
C ASN A 82 16.41 4.97 -21.21
N ASP A 83 15.97 5.96 -20.44
CA ASP A 83 15.07 5.76 -19.31
C ASP A 83 13.72 5.24 -19.75
N CYS A 84 13.21 5.54 -20.95
CA CYS A 84 11.98 4.91 -21.42
C CYS A 84 12.18 3.41 -21.71
N ILE A 85 13.33 3.03 -22.27
CA ILE A 85 13.61 1.65 -22.72
C ILE A 85 13.82 0.70 -21.54
N TYR A 86 14.47 1.18 -20.48
CA TYR A 86 14.96 0.35 -19.36
C TYR A 86 14.18 0.54 -18.05
N SER A 87 13.08 1.29 -18.04
CA SER A 87 12.37 1.63 -16.80
C SER A 87 11.25 0.67 -16.42
N GLY A 88 11.42 -0.65 -16.56
CA GLY A 88 10.35 -1.63 -16.33
C GLY A 88 9.44 -1.28 -15.13
N ALA A 89 10.03 -1.15 -13.93
CA ALA A 89 9.31 -0.67 -12.75
C ALA A 89 8.93 0.82 -12.81
N GLY A 90 9.81 1.70 -13.32
CA GLY A 90 9.56 3.14 -13.48
C GLY A 90 8.38 3.53 -14.38
N ASP A 91 7.97 2.68 -15.34
CA ASP A 91 6.76 2.88 -16.17
C ASP A 91 5.52 2.11 -15.66
N THR A 92 5.67 1.35 -14.56
CA THR A 92 4.59 0.59 -13.94
C THR A 92 3.61 1.50 -13.18
N ASN A 93 2.31 1.21 -13.28
CA ASN A 93 1.29 1.98 -12.57
C ASN A 93 1.22 1.57 -11.09
N GLY A 94 1.01 2.53 -10.20
CA GLY A 94 0.95 2.29 -8.75
C GLY A 94 -0.07 1.24 -8.31
N THR A 95 -1.22 1.12 -9.01
CA THR A 95 -2.23 0.06 -8.76
C THR A 95 -1.66 -1.35 -8.89
N GLN A 96 -0.65 -1.54 -9.73
CA GLN A 96 -0.06 -2.86 -9.94
C GLN A 96 0.91 -3.26 -8.82
N VAL A 97 1.38 -2.27 -8.05
CA VAL A 97 2.43 -2.41 -7.04
C VAL A 97 1.88 -2.34 -5.62
N VAL A 98 1.02 -1.35 -5.36
CA VAL A 98 0.65 -0.91 -4.01
C VAL A 98 -0.71 -1.43 -3.56
N ALA A 99 -1.61 -1.77 -4.48
CA ALA A 99 -3.00 -2.07 -4.15
C ALA A 99 -3.15 -3.25 -3.16
N GLY A 100 -2.28 -4.27 -3.25
CA GLY A 100 -2.26 -5.40 -2.32
C GLY A 100 -1.96 -4.97 -0.88
N ASP A 101 -0.93 -4.14 -0.70
CA ASP A 101 -0.55 -3.62 0.60
C ASP A 101 -1.64 -2.73 1.22
N VAL A 102 -2.33 -1.92 0.41
CA VAL A 102 -3.46 -1.11 0.90
C VAL A 102 -4.66 -1.98 1.27
N ALA A 103 -4.95 -3.06 0.52
CA ALA A 103 -5.96 -4.05 0.90
C ALA A 103 -5.66 -4.67 2.28
N ARG A 104 -4.41 -5.07 2.50
CA ARG A 104 -3.92 -5.64 3.76
C ARG A 104 -4.06 -4.65 4.92
N LEU A 105 -3.69 -3.38 4.71
CA LEU A 105 -3.85 -2.32 5.71
C LEU A 105 -5.32 -2.07 6.03
N ALA A 106 -6.17 -1.99 5.02
CA ALA A 106 -7.59 -1.69 5.17
C ALA A 106 -8.33 -2.78 5.94
N VAL A 107 -8.13 -4.06 5.59
CA VAL A 107 -8.77 -5.17 6.31
C VAL A 107 -8.31 -5.21 7.78
N ASN A 108 -7.02 -4.96 8.05
CA ASN A 108 -6.49 -4.95 9.40
C ASN A 108 -7.02 -3.78 10.23
N ALA A 109 -7.18 -2.60 9.64
CA ALA A 109 -7.77 -1.44 10.29
C ALA A 109 -9.25 -1.67 10.63
N ILE A 110 -10.07 -2.08 9.64
CA ILE A 110 -11.51 -2.32 9.79
C ILE A 110 -11.78 -3.42 10.82
N VAL A 111 -11.17 -4.60 10.63
CA VAL A 111 -11.36 -5.75 11.52
C VAL A 111 -10.75 -5.48 12.89
N GLY A 112 -9.63 -4.76 12.95
CA GLY A 112 -8.98 -4.36 14.18
C GLY A 112 -9.86 -3.44 15.03
N ALA A 113 -10.56 -2.48 14.42
CA ALA A 113 -11.52 -1.62 15.11
C ALA A 113 -12.70 -2.43 15.69
N VAL A 114 -13.31 -3.29 14.87
CA VAL A 114 -14.44 -4.16 15.30
C VAL A 114 -14.02 -5.11 16.42
N SER A 115 -12.87 -5.77 16.29
CA SER A 115 -12.38 -6.72 17.31
C SER A 115 -12.12 -6.03 18.65
N ASN A 116 -11.53 -4.83 18.63
CA ASN A 116 -11.31 -4.02 19.83
C ASN A 116 -12.64 -3.63 20.49
N ARG A 117 -13.61 -3.17 19.68
CA ARG A 117 -14.96 -2.84 20.15
C ARG A 117 -15.62 -4.04 20.85
N VAL A 118 -15.53 -5.22 20.27
CA VAL A 118 -16.09 -6.47 20.82
C VAL A 118 -15.41 -6.82 22.15
N ASP A 119 -14.08 -6.78 22.20
CA ASP A 119 -13.32 -7.09 23.42
C ASP A 119 -13.69 -6.11 24.55
N MET A 120 -13.84 -4.82 24.25
CA MET A 120 -14.33 -3.82 25.20
C MET A 120 -15.76 -4.06 25.66
N ALA A 121 -16.65 -4.48 24.75
CA ALA A 121 -18.04 -4.80 25.11
C ALA A 121 -18.09 -5.92 26.16
N TYR A 122 -17.26 -6.95 26.01
CA TYR A 122 -17.22 -8.09 26.90
C TYR A 122 -16.37 -7.86 28.16
N ALA A 123 -15.32 -7.05 28.11
CA ALA A 123 -14.56 -6.63 29.28
C ALA A 123 -15.40 -5.79 30.24
N ALA A 124 -16.22 -4.89 29.70
CA ALA A 124 -17.10 -4.06 30.52
C ALA A 124 -18.26 -4.86 31.18
N LYS A 125 -18.76 -5.91 30.52
CA LYS A 125 -19.71 -6.84 31.16
C LYS A 125 -19.09 -7.59 32.34
N ALA A 126 -17.78 -7.84 32.31
CA ALA A 126 -17.06 -8.46 33.42
C ALA A 126 -16.76 -7.47 34.55
N SER A 127 -16.55 -6.18 34.27
CA SER A 127 -16.29 -5.15 35.28
C SER A 127 -17.55 -4.64 35.99
N SER A 128 -18.73 -4.72 35.36
CA SER A 128 -20.02 -4.42 36.01
C SER A 128 -20.38 -5.40 37.13
N ALA A 129 -19.66 -6.51 37.27
CA ALA A 129 -19.83 -7.46 38.36
C ALA A 129 -19.03 -7.13 39.63
N SER A 130 -18.22 -6.03 39.67
CA SER A 130 -17.23 -5.88 40.75
C SER A 130 -16.94 -4.45 41.26
N ALA A 131 -17.58 -3.37 40.81
CA ALA A 131 -17.13 -2.02 41.22
C ALA A 131 -18.15 -1.07 41.88
N THR A 132 -19.43 -1.40 41.95
CA THR A 132 -20.37 -0.71 42.86
C THR A 132 -21.49 -1.66 43.24
N GLY A 133 -21.62 -1.95 44.54
CA GLY A 133 -22.60 -2.88 45.09
C GLY A 133 -24.04 -2.40 44.94
N LEU A 134 -24.61 -2.56 43.75
CA LEU A 134 -26.06 -2.60 43.52
C LEU A 134 -26.36 -3.79 42.61
N SER A 135 -26.52 -4.94 43.26
CA SER A 135 -27.03 -6.18 42.67
C SER A 135 -28.51 -6.04 42.37
N PHE A 136 -28.94 -6.44 41.17
CA PHE A 136 -30.17 -7.22 41.01
C PHE A 136 -29.92 -8.36 40.01
N SER A 137 -29.77 -9.57 40.56
CA SER A 137 -29.98 -10.91 40.01
C SER A 137 -28.74 -11.81 40.11
N THR A 138 -28.61 -12.46 41.25
CA THR A 138 -27.77 -13.64 41.50
C THR A 138 -28.53 -14.91 41.10
N GLN A 139 -28.67 -15.16 39.80
CA GLN A 139 -29.09 -16.48 39.30
C GLN A 139 -28.13 -16.95 38.20
N ASP A 140 -27.50 -18.09 38.47
CA ASP A 140 -26.55 -18.83 37.63
C ASP A 140 -27.14 -19.40 36.32
N ASP A 141 -28.31 -18.92 35.88
CA ASP A 141 -28.88 -19.19 34.54
C ASP A 141 -29.88 -18.09 34.07
N GLY A 142 -29.81 -16.89 34.67
CA GLY A 142 -30.81 -15.84 34.48
C GLY A 142 -30.31 -14.67 33.63
N PHE A 143 -30.66 -14.68 32.34
CA PHE A 143 -30.68 -13.47 31.52
C PHE A 143 -31.51 -12.38 32.22
N ALA A 144 -30.88 -11.30 32.68
CA ALA A 144 -31.58 -10.07 33.04
C ALA A 144 -31.93 -9.27 31.76
N MET A 145 -32.80 -9.84 30.92
CA MET A 145 -33.68 -9.06 30.05
C MET A 145 -34.95 -8.74 30.84
N SER A 146 -34.88 -7.78 31.76
CA SER A 146 -36.10 -7.19 32.35
C SER A 146 -35.77 -5.96 33.20
N ALA A 147 -35.54 -4.83 32.54
CA ALA A 147 -36.00 -3.53 33.03
C ALA A 147 -36.28 -2.66 31.80
N ASN A 148 -37.56 -2.57 31.45
CA ASN A 148 -38.14 -1.85 30.31
C ASN A 148 -37.89 -2.44 28.91
N GLY A 149 -38.98 -2.89 28.28
CA GLY A 149 -38.98 -3.23 26.86
C GLY A 149 -38.44 -2.08 26.02
N LEU A 150 -37.71 -2.44 24.96
CA LEU A 150 -37.21 -1.61 23.85
C LEU A 150 -35.81 -0.96 23.96
N ILE A 151 -35.24 -0.62 25.12
CA ILE A 151 -34.02 0.24 25.16
C ILE A 151 -33.04 -0.18 26.26
N GLY A 152 -32.24 -1.21 26.02
CA GLY A 152 -31.10 -1.52 26.89
C GLY A 152 -30.08 -2.34 26.13
N GLY A 153 -28.81 -1.89 26.16
CA GLY A 153 -27.71 -2.59 25.52
C GLY A 153 -27.47 -2.21 24.06
N ILE A 154 -27.97 -1.05 23.63
CA ILE A 154 -27.54 -0.42 22.38
C ILE A 154 -26.31 0.43 22.68
N SER A 155 -25.32 0.42 21.80
CA SER A 155 -24.12 1.24 21.93
C SER A 155 -23.72 1.81 20.58
N LEU A 156 -23.39 3.11 20.58
CA LEU A 156 -22.72 3.79 19.49
C LEU A 156 -21.22 3.82 19.79
N TRP A 157 -20.39 3.58 18.80
CA TRP A 157 -18.93 3.64 18.95
C TRP A 157 -18.26 4.22 17.72
N GLY A 158 -17.08 4.80 17.94
CA GLY A 158 -16.18 5.27 16.90
C GLY A 158 -14.75 4.85 17.20
N ASP A 159 -14.01 4.51 16.17
CA ASP A 159 -12.57 4.23 16.18
C ASP A 159 -11.90 5.10 15.12
N PHE A 160 -10.73 5.62 15.43
CA PHE A 160 -9.87 6.35 14.51
C PHE A 160 -8.44 5.83 14.67
N GLY A 161 -7.78 5.55 13.55
CA GLY A 161 -6.41 5.08 13.50
C GLY A 161 -5.59 5.79 12.45
N ASN A 162 -4.29 5.90 12.73
CA ASN A 162 -3.30 6.31 11.74
C ASN A 162 -2.14 5.31 11.77
N SER A 163 -1.60 5.01 10.61
CA SER A 163 -0.48 4.11 10.39
C SER A 163 0.53 4.79 9.47
N ASN A 164 1.81 4.74 9.84
CA ASN A 164 2.91 5.14 8.97
C ASN A 164 3.56 3.88 8.43
N VAL A 165 3.73 3.83 7.12
CA VAL A 165 4.13 2.66 6.34
C VAL A 165 5.38 2.99 5.55
N GLU A 166 6.37 2.12 5.66
CA GLU A 166 7.58 2.18 4.84
C GLU A 166 7.84 0.81 4.21
N ASN A 167 7.89 0.79 2.88
CA ASN A 167 8.41 -0.34 2.12
C ASN A 167 9.86 -0.07 1.73
N THR A 168 10.79 -0.86 2.27
CA THR A 168 12.23 -0.62 2.16
C THR A 168 12.91 -1.40 1.04
N GLN A 169 12.17 -2.04 0.12
CA GLN A 169 12.78 -2.83 -0.95
C GLN A 169 13.70 -2.00 -1.86
N SER A 170 15.01 -2.20 -1.72
CA SER A 170 16.03 -1.72 -2.65
C SER A 170 16.73 -2.88 -3.33
N PHE A 171 16.95 -2.76 -4.64
CA PHE A 171 17.81 -3.67 -5.38
C PHE A 171 19.26 -3.18 -5.45
N THR A 172 20.18 -4.13 -5.68
CA THR A 172 21.63 -3.94 -5.51
C THR A 172 22.32 -3.30 -6.72
N ASN A 173 21.65 -3.19 -7.86
CA ASN A 173 22.21 -2.64 -9.09
C ASN A 173 21.27 -1.61 -9.72
N VAL A 174 21.88 -0.48 -10.10
CA VAL A 174 21.36 0.60 -10.94
C VAL A 174 20.51 1.68 -10.24
N ARG A 175 20.79 2.93 -10.66
CA ARG A 175 20.36 4.22 -10.08
C ARG A 175 18.86 4.55 -10.25
N LEU A 176 18.05 3.66 -10.84
CA LEU A 176 16.69 3.96 -11.31
C LEU A 176 15.62 2.94 -10.88
N ASP A 177 15.96 1.71 -10.49
CA ASP A 177 14.96 0.72 -10.02
C ASP A 177 14.99 0.56 -8.51
N SER A 178 14.04 1.22 -7.83
CA SER A 178 13.83 1.12 -6.38
C SER A 178 12.34 0.94 -6.11
N MET A 179 11.94 -0.21 -5.57
CA MET A 179 10.52 -0.48 -5.27
C MET A 179 10.01 0.17 -4.00
N LYS A 180 10.82 1.04 -3.40
CA LYS A 180 10.46 1.77 -2.20
C LYS A 180 9.25 2.66 -2.42
N TYR A 181 8.36 2.61 -1.47
CA TYR A 181 7.32 3.60 -1.28
C TYR A 181 7.13 3.81 0.21
N ASP A 182 6.71 5.02 0.56
CA ASP A 182 6.40 5.41 1.92
C ASP A 182 5.09 6.19 1.94
N GLY A 183 4.45 6.24 3.10
CA GLY A 183 3.29 7.10 3.27
C GLY A 183 2.47 6.77 4.50
N ASP A 184 1.35 7.50 4.61
CA ASP A 184 0.46 7.41 5.74
C ASP A 184 -0.87 6.77 5.31
N ALA A 185 -1.44 5.97 6.19
CA ALA A 185 -2.78 5.40 6.06
C ALA A 185 -3.60 5.76 7.30
N SER A 186 -4.69 6.50 7.09
CA SER A 186 -5.64 6.83 8.14
C SER A 186 -6.93 6.04 7.98
N SER A 187 -7.59 5.74 9.08
CA SER A 187 -8.84 5.00 9.08
C SER A 187 -9.78 5.56 10.12
N TYR A 188 -11.07 5.56 9.81
CA TYR A 188 -12.11 5.76 10.79
C TYR A 188 -13.19 4.70 10.65
N SER A 189 -13.82 4.34 11.76
CA SER A 189 -14.93 3.41 11.79
C SER A 189 -15.97 3.90 12.78
N VAL A 190 -17.24 3.88 12.39
CA VAL A 190 -18.37 4.22 13.25
C VAL A 190 -19.37 3.09 13.18
N GLY A 191 -19.84 2.64 14.34
CA GLY A 191 -20.77 1.53 14.40
C GLY A 191 -21.80 1.64 15.50
N VAL A 192 -22.87 0.88 15.31
CA VAL A 192 -23.92 0.70 16.30
C VAL A 192 -24.09 -0.79 16.54
N ASP A 193 -24.03 -1.21 17.80
CA ASP A 193 -24.31 -2.58 18.18
C ASP A 193 -25.37 -2.70 19.26
N LYS A 194 -25.96 -3.89 19.32
CA LYS A 194 -26.90 -4.30 20.33
C LYS A 194 -26.48 -5.63 20.95
N ALA A 195 -26.45 -5.65 22.28
CA ALA A 195 -26.22 -6.86 23.05
C ALA A 195 -27.50 -7.68 23.19
N PHE A 196 -27.45 -8.94 22.78
CA PHE A 196 -28.48 -9.96 22.99
C PHE A 196 -27.93 -11.03 23.94
N GLY A 197 -27.85 -10.69 25.22
CA GLY A 197 -27.25 -11.53 26.25
C GLY A 197 -25.79 -11.87 25.96
N LYS A 198 -25.54 -13.11 25.53
CA LYS A 198 -24.21 -13.64 25.15
C LYS A 198 -23.78 -13.26 23.72
N ALA A 199 -24.72 -12.81 22.89
CA ALA A 199 -24.44 -12.31 21.55
C ALA A 199 -24.34 -10.78 21.53
N LEU A 200 -23.59 -10.25 20.58
CA LEU A 200 -23.49 -8.85 20.20
C LEU A 200 -23.61 -8.78 18.68
N VAL A 201 -24.56 -8.02 18.18
CA VAL A 201 -24.74 -7.82 16.74
C VAL A 201 -24.62 -6.34 16.45
N GLY A 202 -23.82 -5.97 15.46
CA GLY A 202 -23.67 -4.58 15.07
C GLY A 202 -23.50 -4.38 13.58
N VAL A 203 -23.70 -3.13 13.19
CA VAL A 203 -23.38 -2.61 11.87
C VAL A 203 -22.27 -1.58 12.02
N VAL A 204 -21.39 -1.53 11.03
CA VAL A 204 -20.22 -0.64 11.00
C VAL A 204 -20.12 -0.01 9.62
N VAL A 205 -19.76 1.26 9.59
CA VAL A 205 -19.30 1.96 8.41
C VAL A 205 -17.86 2.37 8.67
N SER A 206 -16.98 2.08 7.72
CA SER A 206 -15.55 2.33 7.85
C SER A 206 -15.01 2.98 6.60
N ASN A 207 -14.06 3.88 6.79
CA ASN A 207 -13.31 4.50 5.72
C ASN A 207 -11.80 4.33 5.99
N VAL A 208 -11.04 4.10 4.93
CA VAL A 208 -9.58 4.01 4.96
C VAL A 208 -9.02 4.86 3.84
N ASP A 209 -8.21 5.85 4.18
CA ASP A 209 -7.50 6.71 3.25
C ASP A 209 -6.01 6.39 3.31
N ALA A 210 -5.43 5.97 2.19
CA ALA A 210 -4.00 5.75 2.01
C ALA A 210 -3.41 6.77 1.03
N ASP A 211 -2.28 7.38 1.39
CA ASP A 211 -1.54 8.31 0.53
C ASP A 211 -0.05 7.93 0.53
N PHE A 212 0.37 7.21 -0.52
CA PHE A 212 1.73 6.72 -0.67
C PHE A 212 2.47 7.46 -1.78
N LYS A 213 3.77 7.65 -1.57
CA LYS A 213 4.70 8.17 -2.58
C LYS A 213 5.58 7.05 -3.08
N THR A 214 5.65 6.89 -4.39
CA THR A 214 6.39 5.82 -5.05
C THR A 214 7.74 6.35 -5.53
N THR A 215 8.83 5.75 -5.07
CA THR A 215 10.19 6.20 -5.40
C THR A 215 10.60 5.76 -6.81
N PHE A 216 10.12 4.61 -7.29
CA PHE A 216 10.47 4.05 -8.61
C PHE A 216 10.05 4.93 -9.79
N ASN A 217 8.98 5.72 -9.66
CA ASN A 217 8.44 6.52 -10.76
C ASN A 217 8.12 7.97 -10.35
N ASP A 218 8.67 8.43 -9.22
CA ASP A 218 8.43 9.76 -8.64
C ASP A 218 6.93 10.12 -8.62
N GLY A 219 6.14 9.15 -8.15
CA GLY A 219 4.69 9.13 -8.28
C GLY A 219 3.96 9.14 -6.94
N THR A 220 2.63 9.11 -7.02
CA THR A 220 1.75 8.98 -5.86
C THR A 220 0.69 7.93 -6.10
N TYR A 221 0.33 7.19 -5.06
CA TYR A 221 -0.81 6.30 -5.02
C TYR A 221 -1.73 6.75 -3.89
N LYS A 222 -2.94 7.20 -4.24
CA LYS A 222 -3.96 7.59 -3.27
C LYS A 222 -5.15 6.67 -3.41
N GLN A 223 -5.61 6.12 -2.30
CA GLN A 223 -6.77 5.25 -2.29
C GLN A 223 -7.66 5.59 -1.12
N SER A 224 -8.95 5.79 -1.39
CA SER A 224 -10.00 5.94 -0.37
C SER A 224 -10.95 4.76 -0.48
N ILE A 225 -11.12 4.03 0.61
CA ILE A 225 -11.94 2.82 0.69
C ILE A 225 -13.08 3.09 1.65
N ASP A 226 -14.32 3.09 1.15
CA ASP A 226 -15.53 3.22 1.94
C ASP A 226 -16.26 1.88 2.03
N THR A 227 -16.44 1.36 3.24
CA THR A 227 -17.09 0.08 3.46
C THR A 227 -18.23 0.18 4.46
N TYR A 228 -19.21 -0.70 4.29
CA TYR A 228 -20.27 -0.95 5.24
C TYR A 228 -20.37 -2.45 5.49
N GLY A 229 -20.53 -2.82 6.75
CA GLY A 229 -20.56 -4.22 7.14
C GLY A 229 -21.36 -4.48 8.39
N MET A 230 -21.45 -5.76 8.71
CA MET A 230 -22.04 -6.24 9.94
C MET A 230 -21.13 -7.21 10.64
N TYR A 231 -21.27 -7.26 11.96
CA TYR A 231 -20.51 -8.18 12.80
C TYR A 231 -21.41 -8.84 13.84
N LEU A 232 -21.06 -10.08 14.16
CA LEU A 232 -21.66 -10.89 15.19
C LEU A 232 -20.53 -11.38 16.10
N ALA A 233 -20.63 -11.08 17.38
CA ALA A 233 -19.77 -11.71 18.38
C ALA A 233 -20.61 -12.52 19.35
N TYR A 234 -20.14 -13.72 19.68
CA TYR A 234 -20.80 -14.60 20.64
C TYR A 234 -19.80 -15.06 21.70
N LYS A 235 -20.12 -14.79 22.96
CA LYS A 235 -19.28 -15.16 24.10
C LYS A 235 -19.97 -16.19 24.98
N THR A 236 -19.33 -17.34 25.10
CA THR A 236 -19.60 -18.34 26.14
C THR A 236 -18.85 -17.99 27.44
N SER A 237 -18.65 -18.94 28.35
CA SER A 237 -17.88 -18.69 29.58
C SER A 237 -16.41 -18.32 29.27
N VAL A 238 -15.73 -19.19 28.52
CA VAL A 238 -14.31 -19.01 28.17
C VAL A 238 -14.15 -18.64 26.71
N LEU A 239 -14.93 -19.23 25.81
CA LEU A 239 -14.79 -19.05 24.37
C LEU A 239 -15.56 -17.83 23.86
N GLN A 240 -14.94 -17.08 22.97
CA GLN A 240 -15.52 -15.98 22.20
C GLN A 240 -15.30 -16.26 20.70
N ILE A 241 -16.33 -16.03 19.91
CA ILE A 241 -16.30 -16.15 18.46
C ILE A 241 -16.78 -14.81 17.89
N ASP A 242 -15.98 -14.20 17.01
CA ASP A 242 -16.30 -12.96 16.33
C ASP A 242 -16.34 -13.24 14.83
N LEU A 243 -17.43 -12.86 14.17
CA LEU A 243 -17.61 -12.98 12.73
C LEU A 243 -17.98 -11.60 12.19
N GLY A 244 -17.50 -11.27 11.01
CA GLY A 244 -17.90 -10.06 10.33
C GLY A 244 -17.71 -10.16 8.83
N PHE A 245 -18.49 -9.37 8.13
CA PHE A 245 -18.42 -9.23 6.69
C PHE A 245 -18.93 -7.86 6.29
N GLY A 246 -18.48 -7.38 5.15
CA GLY A 246 -18.95 -6.13 4.58
C GLY A 246 -18.51 -5.99 3.14
N GLN A 247 -19.04 -4.94 2.53
CA GLN A 247 -18.78 -4.59 1.15
C GLN A 247 -18.68 -3.06 1.04
N GLY A 248 -18.15 -2.58 -0.08
CA GLY A 248 -17.87 -1.17 -0.24
C GLY A 248 -17.33 -0.84 -1.60
N ASP A 249 -16.94 0.41 -1.75
CA ASP A 249 -16.35 0.95 -2.97
C ASP A 249 -15.03 1.63 -2.61
N SER A 250 -14.14 1.70 -3.58
CA SER A 250 -12.85 2.37 -3.43
C SER A 250 -12.60 3.28 -4.62
N THR A 251 -12.05 4.46 -4.35
CA THR A 251 -11.55 5.38 -5.39
C THR A 251 -10.03 5.39 -5.32
N ILE A 252 -9.38 5.22 -6.47
CA ILE A 252 -7.92 5.17 -6.59
C ILE A 252 -7.46 6.23 -7.57
N ASP A 253 -6.57 7.11 -7.13
CA ASP A 253 -5.88 8.08 -7.96
C ASP A 253 -4.38 7.80 -7.97
N THR A 254 -3.81 7.69 -9.17
CA THR A 254 -2.38 7.44 -9.35
C THR A 254 -1.73 8.55 -10.14
N THR A 255 -0.54 8.95 -9.72
CA THR A 255 0.35 9.79 -10.52
C THR A 255 1.69 9.12 -10.68
N ARG A 256 2.37 9.39 -11.80
CA ARG A 256 3.74 8.98 -12.04
C ARG A 256 4.41 9.91 -13.03
N ARG A 257 5.74 9.96 -13.02
CA ARG A 257 6.53 10.74 -13.97
C ARG A 257 6.65 10.01 -15.30
N ASP A 258 6.44 10.72 -16.40
CA ASP A 258 6.84 10.29 -17.73
C ASP A 258 8.35 10.49 -17.88
N LEU A 259 9.08 9.40 -18.06
CA LEU A 259 10.55 9.40 -18.12
C LEU A 259 11.10 10.00 -19.42
N GLY A 260 10.24 10.28 -20.40
CA GLY A 260 10.63 10.90 -21.66
C GLY A 260 10.69 12.42 -21.56
N ASN A 261 9.68 13.04 -20.93
CA ASN A 261 9.47 14.48 -20.92
C ASN A 261 9.25 15.08 -19.51
N ASP A 262 9.36 14.28 -18.45
CA ASP A 262 9.17 14.64 -17.05
C ASP A 262 7.79 15.17 -16.67
N LYS A 263 6.80 15.01 -17.55
CA LYS A 263 5.43 15.40 -17.25
C LYS A 263 4.75 14.37 -16.36
N THR A 264 3.75 14.80 -15.61
CA THR A 264 2.96 13.92 -14.74
C THR A 264 1.89 13.20 -15.54
N ILE A 265 1.90 11.88 -15.47
CA ILE A 265 0.85 10.98 -15.96
C ILE A 265 -0.15 10.79 -14.81
N THR A 266 -1.44 10.88 -15.13
CA THR A 266 -2.52 10.77 -14.13
C THR A 266 -3.50 9.68 -14.50
N GLY A 267 -3.85 8.82 -13.55
CA GLY A 267 -4.87 7.80 -13.69
C GLY A 267 -5.86 7.86 -12.54
N SER A 268 -7.12 7.53 -12.81
CA SER A 268 -8.17 7.44 -11.80
C SER A 268 -9.06 6.25 -12.12
N THR A 269 -9.40 5.47 -11.10
CA THR A 269 -10.26 4.29 -11.22
C THR A 269 -11.06 4.04 -9.95
N THR A 270 -12.01 3.13 -10.04
CA THR A 270 -12.80 2.64 -8.91
C THR A 270 -12.55 1.15 -8.70
N ALA A 271 -12.79 0.68 -7.48
CA ALA A 271 -12.77 -0.74 -7.18
C ALA A 271 -13.95 -1.14 -6.30
N ASP A 272 -14.55 -2.30 -6.58
CA ASP A 272 -15.54 -2.90 -5.69
C ASP A 272 -14.79 -3.66 -4.59
N VAL A 273 -15.26 -3.55 -3.34
CA VAL A 273 -14.55 -4.04 -2.16
C VAL A 273 -15.44 -5.01 -1.39
N GLU A 274 -14.90 -6.17 -1.05
CA GLU A 274 -15.53 -7.13 -0.14
C GLU A 274 -14.55 -7.52 0.96
N TYR A 275 -15.02 -7.65 2.20
CA TYR A 275 -14.20 -8.15 3.29
C TYR A 275 -14.96 -9.12 4.19
N SER A 276 -14.21 -10.03 4.80
CA SER A 276 -14.72 -10.94 5.81
C SER A 276 -13.70 -11.22 6.90
N ASN A 277 -14.18 -11.56 8.09
CA ASN A 277 -13.32 -11.98 9.18
C ASN A 277 -14.00 -13.01 10.08
N ALA A 278 -13.17 -13.87 10.64
CA ALA A 278 -13.54 -14.81 11.68
C ALA A 278 -12.45 -14.84 12.75
N ARG A 279 -12.82 -14.71 14.02
CA ARG A 279 -11.90 -14.79 15.15
C ARG A 279 -12.46 -15.73 16.20
N ILE A 280 -11.59 -16.51 16.81
CA ILE A 280 -11.86 -17.31 17.97
C ILE A 280 -10.88 -16.93 19.07
N ALA A 281 -11.38 -16.71 20.28
CA ALA A 281 -10.57 -16.29 21.42
C ALA A 281 -11.00 -17.02 22.68
N ALA A 282 -10.07 -17.29 23.59
CA ALA A 282 -10.35 -17.93 24.88
C ALA A 282 -9.93 -17.01 26.02
N ASN A 283 -10.84 -16.69 26.93
CA ASN A 283 -10.63 -15.76 28.03
C ASN A 283 -10.25 -16.50 29.32
N PHE A 284 -8.99 -16.41 29.72
CA PHE A 284 -8.50 -16.97 30.99
C PHE A 284 -8.26 -15.83 31.98
N THR A 285 -9.10 -15.73 33.01
CA THR A 285 -8.98 -14.68 34.03
C THR A 285 -8.56 -15.27 35.37
N ARG A 286 -7.52 -14.71 35.98
CA ARG A 286 -7.08 -15.04 37.35
C ARG A 286 -6.79 -13.76 38.13
N GLY A 287 -7.67 -13.44 39.08
CA GLY A 287 -7.59 -12.21 39.84
C GLY A 287 -7.78 -11.00 38.93
N LYS A 288 -6.81 -10.07 38.93
CA LYS A 288 -6.83 -8.88 38.06
C LYS A 288 -6.28 -9.13 36.67
N PHE A 289 -5.64 -10.27 36.41
CA PHE A 289 -5.00 -10.53 35.13
C PHE A 289 -5.89 -11.39 34.25
N THR A 290 -5.95 -11.02 32.98
CA THR A 290 -6.67 -11.78 31.94
C THR A 290 -5.72 -12.04 30.78
N ILE A 291 -5.67 -13.30 30.35
CA ILE A 291 -4.91 -13.76 29.19
C ILE A 291 -5.91 -14.25 28.15
N VAL A 292 -5.79 -13.75 26.93
CA VAL A 292 -6.68 -14.05 25.81
C VAL A 292 -5.85 -14.51 24.61
N PRO A 293 -5.52 -15.81 24.51
CA PRO A 293 -5.10 -16.36 23.22
C PRO A 293 -6.24 -16.27 22.21
N SER A 294 -5.90 -15.96 20.97
CA SER A 294 -6.84 -15.91 19.86
C SER A 294 -6.23 -16.43 18.57
N ALA A 295 -7.08 -16.91 17.68
CA ALA A 295 -6.75 -17.10 16.27
C ALA A 295 -7.77 -16.31 15.44
N SER A 296 -7.34 -15.65 14.37
CA SER A 296 -8.24 -14.96 13.46
C SER A 296 -7.85 -15.16 12.01
N TYR A 297 -8.86 -15.27 11.16
CA TYR A 297 -8.76 -15.20 9.71
C TYR A 297 -9.42 -13.90 9.25
N ARG A 298 -8.79 -13.21 8.30
CA ARG A 298 -9.27 -11.99 7.69
C ARG A 298 -9.02 -12.10 6.19
N ALA A 299 -9.98 -11.67 5.40
CA ALA A 299 -9.84 -11.63 3.96
C ALA A 299 -10.46 -10.35 3.42
N MET A 300 -9.85 -9.79 2.39
CA MET A 300 -10.38 -8.66 1.63
C MET A 300 -10.07 -8.88 0.15
N SER A 301 -11.07 -8.65 -0.69
CA SER A 301 -10.96 -8.69 -2.14
C SER A 301 -11.33 -7.30 -2.69
N MET A 302 -10.55 -6.83 -3.65
CA MET A 302 -10.79 -5.58 -4.35
C MET A 302 -10.75 -5.79 -5.86
N ASP A 303 -11.86 -5.54 -6.54
CA ASP A 303 -11.98 -5.63 -7.98
C ASP A 303 -11.77 -4.27 -8.62
N ILE A 304 -10.53 -3.99 -9.04
CA ILE A 304 -10.14 -2.72 -9.65
C ILE A 304 -10.58 -2.68 -11.11
N ALA A 305 -11.37 -1.67 -11.47
CA ALA A 305 -11.83 -1.46 -12.84
C ALA A 305 -10.68 -1.08 -13.78
N ALA A 306 -10.81 -1.47 -15.06
CA ALA A 306 -9.89 -1.01 -16.10
C ALA A 306 -9.99 0.51 -16.26
N PHE A 307 -8.87 1.17 -16.46
CA PHE A 307 -8.81 2.62 -16.62
C PHE A 307 -7.72 3.04 -17.59
N THR A 308 -7.58 4.34 -17.80
CA THR A 308 -6.59 4.90 -18.70
C THR A 308 -5.75 5.92 -17.94
N ASP A 309 -4.44 5.69 -17.95
CA ASP A 309 -3.43 6.65 -17.52
C ASP A 309 -3.30 7.70 -18.62
N VAL A 310 -3.72 8.93 -18.31
CA VAL A 310 -3.70 10.07 -19.24
C VAL A 310 -2.28 10.63 -19.29
N ARG A 311 -1.68 10.62 -20.47
CA ARG A 311 -0.37 11.22 -20.72
C ARG A 311 -0.54 12.60 -21.34
N PRO A 312 0.01 13.66 -20.73
CA PRO A 312 -0.07 14.99 -21.30
C PRO A 312 0.76 15.09 -22.59
N SER A 313 0.19 15.74 -23.60
CA SER A 313 0.85 16.00 -24.88
C SER A 313 2.15 16.79 -24.71
N ASP A 314 3.11 16.64 -25.62
CA ASP A 314 4.43 17.29 -25.63
C ASP A 314 4.40 18.78 -26.06
N ASP A 315 3.21 19.41 -26.08
CA ASP A 315 2.94 20.76 -26.55
C ASP A 315 3.80 21.88 -25.91
N SER A 316 4.30 21.64 -24.70
CA SER A 316 5.14 22.55 -23.93
C SER A 316 6.62 22.17 -23.86
N ALA A 317 7.03 21.06 -24.47
CA ALA A 317 8.43 20.64 -24.43
C ALA A 317 9.24 21.52 -25.38
N THR A 318 10.26 22.22 -24.85
CA THR A 318 11.30 22.78 -25.70
C THR A 318 12.07 21.58 -26.23
N VAL A 319 11.71 21.08 -27.42
CA VAL A 319 12.45 19.99 -28.05
C VAL A 319 13.89 20.47 -28.20
N VAL A 320 14.79 19.96 -27.34
CA VAL A 320 16.16 20.45 -27.28
C VAL A 320 16.90 19.87 -28.47
N GLY A 321 17.01 20.70 -29.50
CA GLY A 321 17.72 20.39 -30.72
C GLY A 321 18.11 21.69 -31.41
N GLY A 322 19.33 22.17 -31.16
CA GLY A 322 19.82 23.39 -31.77
C GLY A 322 20.14 23.19 -33.25
N ALA A 323 19.60 24.06 -34.12
CA ALA A 323 19.95 24.42 -35.51
C ALA A 323 20.35 23.33 -36.55
N ALA A 324 20.53 22.06 -36.18
CA ALA A 324 21.02 20.96 -37.00
C ALA A 324 20.32 19.62 -36.67
N THR A 325 19.25 19.63 -35.89
CA THR A 325 18.60 18.44 -35.32
C THR A 325 17.21 18.19 -35.90
N ILE A 326 16.86 16.92 -35.94
CA ILE A 326 15.75 16.26 -36.65
C ILE A 326 14.34 16.76 -36.22
N PHE A 327 14.23 17.47 -35.09
CA PHE A 327 12.96 17.95 -34.55
C PHE A 327 12.97 19.45 -34.28
N SER A 328 11.88 20.13 -34.67
CA SER A 328 11.55 21.50 -34.29
C SER A 328 10.05 21.57 -33.95
N THR A 329 9.64 22.54 -33.13
CA THR A 329 8.22 22.72 -32.75
C THR A 329 7.26 22.90 -33.94
N GLY A 330 7.78 23.22 -35.13
CA GLY A 330 6.99 23.33 -36.36
C GLY A 330 6.83 22.04 -37.18
N ASN A 331 7.48 20.93 -36.79
CA ASN A 331 7.48 19.67 -37.54
C ASN A 331 7.42 18.40 -36.66
N ALA A 332 7.16 18.54 -35.36
CA ALA A 332 7.03 17.43 -34.43
C ALA A 332 5.55 17.13 -34.17
N THR A 333 5.15 15.86 -34.24
CA THR A 333 3.89 15.40 -33.65
C THR A 333 4.04 15.46 -32.13
N LEU A 334 3.27 16.32 -31.48
CA LEU A 334 3.35 16.55 -30.03
C LEU A 334 2.24 15.80 -29.27
N THR A 335 1.45 14.98 -29.94
CA THR A 335 0.41 14.16 -29.30
C THR A 335 1.00 12.88 -28.73
N THR A 336 0.36 12.39 -27.67
CA THR A 336 0.81 11.25 -26.87
C THR A 336 -0.30 10.22 -26.78
N THR A 337 0.09 8.94 -26.77
CA THR A 337 -0.83 7.82 -26.58
C THR A 337 -0.97 7.54 -25.09
N ASP A 338 -2.21 7.50 -24.61
CA ASP A 338 -2.51 7.13 -23.22
C ASP A 338 -2.21 5.64 -22.92
N ASP A 339 -2.08 5.33 -21.63
CA ASP A 339 -1.79 3.98 -21.14
C ASP A 339 -3.09 3.26 -20.69
N ALA A 340 -3.51 2.24 -21.43
CA ALA A 340 -4.61 1.39 -20.99
C ALA A 340 -4.15 0.43 -19.87
N ILE A 341 -4.76 0.54 -18.70
CA ILE A 341 -4.54 -0.34 -17.55
C ILE A 341 -5.71 -1.32 -17.46
N ALA A 342 -5.40 -2.62 -17.52
CA ALA A 342 -6.41 -3.67 -17.44
C ALA A 342 -7.03 -3.78 -16.05
N ALA A 343 -8.29 -4.24 -15.99
CA ALA A 343 -8.95 -4.57 -14.75
C ALA A 343 -8.18 -5.68 -14.01
N ARG A 344 -8.21 -5.65 -12.67
CA ARG A 344 -7.46 -6.58 -11.84
C ARG A 344 -8.18 -6.80 -10.50
N THR A 345 -8.22 -8.05 -10.07
CA THR A 345 -8.59 -8.42 -8.70
C THR A 345 -7.36 -8.45 -7.81
N VAL A 346 -7.50 -7.90 -6.61
CA VAL A 346 -6.48 -7.88 -5.56
C VAL A 346 -7.08 -8.49 -4.31
N ASP A 347 -6.56 -9.63 -3.91
CA ASP A 347 -6.93 -10.34 -2.69
C ASP A 347 -5.83 -10.19 -1.63
N SER A 348 -6.26 -10.04 -0.37
CA SER A 348 -5.42 -10.10 0.82
C SER A 348 -6.08 -11.00 1.86
N GLU A 349 -5.39 -12.07 2.20
CA GLU A 349 -5.76 -13.02 3.25
C GLU A 349 -4.73 -12.98 4.37
N THR A 350 -5.20 -13.02 5.62
CA THR A 350 -4.34 -13.01 6.80
C THR A 350 -4.84 -13.97 7.85
N MET A 351 -3.98 -14.92 8.23
CA MET A 351 -4.17 -15.82 9.36
C MET A 351 -3.29 -15.37 10.53
N SER A 352 -3.92 -15.03 11.65
CA SER A 352 -3.27 -14.52 12.85
C SER A 352 -3.40 -15.48 14.01
N ILE A 353 -2.32 -15.69 14.75
CA ILE A 353 -2.34 -16.25 16.10
C ILE A 353 -1.86 -15.18 17.05
N GLY A 354 -2.71 -14.84 18.01
CA GLY A 354 -2.50 -13.72 18.93
C GLY A 354 -2.58 -14.11 20.40
N LEU A 355 -1.99 -13.26 21.23
CA LEU A 355 -2.06 -13.31 22.68
C LEU A 355 -2.25 -11.89 23.21
N ASN A 356 -3.36 -11.65 23.89
CA ASN A 356 -3.59 -10.42 24.63
C ASN A 356 -3.46 -10.68 26.13
N ILE A 357 -2.66 -9.87 26.81
CA ILE A 357 -2.48 -9.91 28.26
C ILE A 357 -2.92 -8.58 28.83
N SER A 358 -3.91 -8.59 29.72
CA SER A 358 -4.46 -7.37 30.31
C SER A 358 -4.53 -7.45 31.83
N ALA A 359 -4.54 -6.28 32.47
CA ALA A 359 -4.70 -6.15 33.91
C ALA A 359 -5.88 -5.21 34.23
N ASN A 360 -6.91 -5.72 34.88
CA ASN A 360 -8.06 -4.94 35.31
C ASN A 360 -7.73 -4.13 36.58
N LEU A 361 -7.56 -2.82 36.43
CA LEU A 361 -7.30 -1.87 37.51
C LEU A 361 -8.56 -1.05 37.87
N GLY A 362 -9.75 -1.55 37.55
CA GLY A 362 -11.02 -0.89 37.80
C GLY A 362 -11.45 -0.04 36.60
N MET A 363 -11.18 1.27 36.66
CA MET A 363 -11.53 2.21 35.58
C MET A 363 -10.56 2.17 34.39
N MET A 364 -9.40 1.54 34.56
CA MET A 364 -8.38 1.41 33.53
C MET A 364 -7.97 -0.06 33.39
N VAL A 365 -7.76 -0.49 32.15
CA VAL A 365 -7.34 -1.83 31.78
C VAL A 365 -6.19 -1.70 30.79
N PRO A 366 -4.94 -1.54 31.26
CA PRO A 366 -3.78 -1.67 30.40
C PRO A 366 -3.70 -3.09 29.83
N TYR A 367 -3.20 -3.19 28.61
CA TYR A 367 -2.98 -4.46 27.94
C TYR A 367 -1.77 -4.44 27.01
N LEU A 368 -1.24 -5.63 26.76
CA LEU A 368 -0.22 -5.96 25.78
C LEU A 368 -0.84 -6.92 24.77
N SER A 369 -0.59 -6.70 23.49
CA SER A 369 -1.04 -7.55 22.39
C SER A 369 0.15 -8.00 21.56
N LEU A 370 0.23 -9.30 21.35
CA LEU A 370 1.24 -9.93 20.51
C LEU A 370 0.50 -10.75 19.45
N SER A 371 0.90 -10.68 18.18
CA SER A 371 0.43 -11.62 17.16
C SER A 371 1.55 -12.05 16.24
N TYR A 372 1.35 -13.22 15.66
CA TYR A 372 2.09 -13.72 14.52
C TYR A 372 1.09 -13.95 13.40
N ASP A 373 1.38 -13.36 12.25
CA ASP A 373 0.48 -13.24 11.13
C ASP A 373 1.12 -13.91 9.92
N SER A 374 0.39 -14.82 9.29
CA SER A 374 0.72 -15.39 7.98
C SER A 374 -0.17 -14.70 6.97
N GLU A 375 0.45 -14.13 5.94
CA GLU A 375 -0.21 -13.27 4.96
C GLU A 375 -0.09 -13.92 3.59
N ASP A 376 -1.18 -13.93 2.83
CA ASP A 376 -1.21 -14.27 1.40
C ASP A 376 -1.91 -13.12 0.70
N THR A 377 -1.13 -12.26 0.05
CA THR A 377 -1.64 -11.04 -0.58
C THR A 377 -1.16 -11.00 -2.01
N THR A 378 -2.00 -10.51 -2.91
CA THR A 378 -1.71 -10.50 -4.34
C THR A 378 -0.41 -9.74 -4.61
N ASP A 379 0.56 -10.45 -5.22
CA ASP A 379 1.89 -9.94 -5.51
C ASP A 379 1.89 -8.70 -6.42
N ALA A 380 2.86 -7.83 -6.22
CA ALA A 380 3.12 -6.72 -7.12
C ALA A 380 3.45 -7.24 -8.54
N LEU A 381 2.92 -6.58 -9.57
CA LEU A 381 3.21 -6.88 -10.97
C LEU A 381 3.90 -5.67 -11.60
N PHE A 382 4.97 -5.95 -12.36
CA PHE A 382 5.77 -4.93 -13.02
C PHE A 382 5.72 -5.09 -14.53
N LYS A 383 5.77 -3.96 -15.25
CA LYS A 383 6.03 -4.00 -16.69
C LYS A 383 7.44 -4.50 -16.94
N SER A 384 7.58 -5.35 -17.95
CA SER A 384 8.89 -5.76 -18.46
C SER A 384 9.56 -4.60 -19.19
N GLU A 385 10.87 -4.47 -19.03
CA GLU A 385 11.68 -3.55 -19.83
C GLU A 385 11.59 -3.87 -21.32
N ALA A 386 11.65 -2.83 -22.16
CA ALA A 386 11.62 -2.98 -23.62
C ALA A 386 12.98 -3.42 -24.19
N GLY A 387 14.07 -3.10 -23.49
CA GLY A 387 15.42 -3.61 -23.75
C GLY A 387 15.98 -4.30 -22.52
N THR A 388 16.93 -5.23 -22.69
CA THR A 388 17.61 -5.87 -21.55
C THR A 388 18.92 -5.15 -21.28
N ASP A 389 19.08 -4.57 -20.08
CA ASP A 389 20.36 -3.99 -19.63
C ASP A 389 21.35 -5.06 -19.09
N GLY A 390 20.91 -6.31 -19.04
CA GLY A 390 21.64 -7.45 -18.49
C GLY A 390 21.16 -7.91 -17.11
N SER A 391 20.14 -7.26 -16.54
CA SER A 391 19.64 -7.50 -15.17
C SER A 391 18.16 -7.90 -15.09
N ALA A 392 17.63 -8.57 -16.12
CA ALA A 392 16.23 -9.04 -16.23
C ALA A 392 15.68 -9.93 -15.07
N LEU A 393 16.44 -10.14 -14.01
CA LEU A 393 16.10 -10.86 -12.78
C LEU A 393 15.77 -9.92 -11.59
N ASP A 394 15.83 -8.60 -11.75
CA ASP A 394 15.83 -7.64 -10.63
C ASP A 394 14.43 -7.13 -10.21
N LEU A 395 13.34 -7.72 -10.71
CA LEU A 395 11.97 -7.40 -10.31
C LEU A 395 11.43 -8.46 -9.32
N LYS A 396 11.65 -8.26 -8.02
CA LYS A 396 11.03 -9.10 -6.97
C LYS A 396 9.80 -8.39 -6.39
N ALA A 397 8.67 -9.07 -6.33
CA ALA A 397 7.46 -8.58 -5.65
C ALA A 397 7.63 -8.54 -4.12
N SER A 398 6.79 -7.76 -3.43
CA SER A 398 6.56 -7.84 -1.98
C SER A 398 6.47 -9.29 -1.52
N ASN A 399 7.26 -9.70 -0.52
CA ASN A 399 7.20 -11.07 0.00
C ASN A 399 6.19 -11.13 1.15
N TYR A 400 4.97 -11.55 0.83
CA TYR A 400 3.93 -11.81 1.82
C TYR A 400 4.08 -13.23 2.34
N GLU A 401 4.88 -13.41 3.39
CA GLU A 401 4.97 -14.72 4.06
C GLU A 401 4.50 -14.61 5.50
N THR A 402 5.23 -13.87 6.33
CA THR A 402 4.94 -13.81 7.76
C THR A 402 5.34 -12.47 8.36
N SER A 403 4.52 -11.97 9.28
CA SER A 403 4.80 -10.79 10.08
C SER A 403 4.49 -11.06 11.55
N TYR A 404 5.00 -10.23 12.45
CA TYR A 404 4.62 -10.24 13.85
C TYR A 404 4.24 -8.83 14.29
N THR A 405 3.19 -8.75 15.10
CA THR A 405 2.72 -7.48 15.67
C THR A 405 3.04 -7.44 17.15
N ILE A 406 3.63 -6.34 17.60
CA ILE A 406 3.82 -6.04 19.02
C ILE A 406 3.13 -4.71 19.29
N GLY A 407 2.14 -4.74 20.17
CA GLY A 407 1.38 -3.55 20.53
C GLY A 407 0.89 -3.59 21.96
N GLY A 408 0.29 -2.49 22.37
CA GLY A 408 -0.30 -2.35 23.70
C GLY A 408 -1.20 -1.13 23.77
N GLY A 409 -1.92 -1.03 24.86
CA GLY A 409 -2.86 0.05 25.03
C GLY A 409 -3.46 0.12 26.41
N VAL A 410 -4.36 1.08 26.58
CA VAL A 410 -5.14 1.25 27.80
C VAL A 410 -6.59 1.44 27.41
N ASN A 411 -7.45 0.54 27.87
CA ASN A 411 -8.89 0.74 27.84
C ASN A 411 -9.33 1.45 29.13
N PHE A 412 -10.24 2.40 29.02
CA PHE A 412 -10.75 3.16 30.16
C PHE A 412 -12.27 3.23 30.15
N MET A 413 -12.85 3.40 31.34
CA MET A 413 -14.28 3.55 31.56
C MET A 413 -14.53 4.82 32.38
N ILE A 414 -15.39 5.70 31.86
CA ILE A 414 -15.80 6.95 32.51
C ILE A 414 -17.30 6.85 32.83
N GLY A 415 -17.60 6.66 34.11
CA GLY A 415 -18.98 6.39 34.55
C GLY A 415 -19.51 5.06 34.00
N SER A 416 -20.83 4.94 33.91
CA SER A 416 -21.51 3.71 33.45
C SER A 416 -21.72 3.65 31.93
N HIS A 417 -21.64 4.78 31.24
CA HIS A 417 -22.07 4.91 29.84
C HIS A 417 -20.94 5.18 28.85
N VAL A 418 -19.80 5.74 29.28
CA VAL A 418 -18.70 6.09 28.38
C VAL A 418 -17.52 5.15 28.58
N ARG A 419 -17.00 4.61 27.48
CA ARG A 419 -15.82 3.74 27.46
C ARG A 419 -14.95 4.16 26.29
N GLY A 420 -13.64 4.04 26.44
CA GLY A 420 -12.72 4.34 25.34
C GLY A 420 -11.43 3.56 25.49
N GLY A 421 -10.55 3.74 24.53
CA GLY A 421 -9.26 3.08 24.52
C GLY A 421 -8.27 3.81 23.65
N LEU A 422 -7.00 3.68 23.98
CA LEU A 422 -5.88 4.10 23.15
C LEU A 422 -4.96 2.89 22.95
N ARG A 423 -4.54 2.66 21.71
CA ARG A 423 -3.65 1.57 21.33
C ARG A 423 -2.56 2.06 20.39
N LEU A 424 -1.40 1.44 20.51
CA LEU A 424 -0.25 1.69 19.67
C LEU A 424 0.52 0.39 19.46
N GLY A 425 1.18 0.26 18.34
CA GLY A 425 1.97 -0.93 18.05
C GLY A 425 2.79 -0.78 16.78
N MET A 426 3.54 -1.83 16.51
CA MET A 426 4.35 -1.98 15.31
C MET A 426 4.09 -3.36 14.69
N ILE A 427 4.15 -3.43 13.37
CA ILE A 427 4.15 -4.66 12.60
C ILE A 427 5.54 -4.78 11.97
N ASN A 428 6.20 -5.90 12.20
CA ASN A 428 7.56 -6.14 11.76
C ASN A 428 7.75 -7.63 11.36
N GLY A 429 8.96 -8.05 11.01
CA GLY A 429 9.26 -9.44 10.67
C GLY A 429 9.21 -9.75 9.18
N ARG A 430 8.74 -8.81 8.37
CA ARG A 430 8.93 -8.77 6.93
C ARG A 430 10.26 -8.07 6.62
N GLU A 431 11.03 -8.59 5.66
CA GLU A 431 12.32 -7.98 5.26
C GLU A 431 12.13 -6.66 4.49
N ASP A 432 10.92 -6.43 3.99
CA ASP A 432 10.55 -5.35 3.08
C ASP A 432 9.61 -4.31 3.68
N TRP A 433 9.12 -4.51 4.91
CA TRP A 433 8.01 -3.73 5.46
C TRP A 433 8.20 -3.37 6.93
N ASP A 434 8.04 -2.09 7.24
CA ASP A 434 7.90 -1.58 8.61
C ASP A 434 6.65 -0.71 8.72
N GLU A 435 5.88 -0.91 9.79
CA GLU A 435 4.64 -0.21 10.03
C GLU A 435 4.47 0.13 11.51
N ASN A 436 4.17 1.39 11.80
CA ASN A 436 3.86 1.86 13.14
C ASN A 436 2.47 2.50 13.15
N TYR A 437 1.62 2.05 14.07
CA TYR A 437 0.24 2.53 14.15
C TYR A 437 -0.14 3.04 15.54
N MET A 438 -1.09 3.97 15.54
CA MET A 438 -1.78 4.45 16.74
C MET A 438 -3.27 4.60 16.44
N SER A 439 -4.11 4.15 17.35
CA SER A 439 -5.56 4.32 17.23
C SER A 439 -6.23 4.56 18.58
N GLY A 440 -7.36 5.25 18.52
CA GLY A 440 -8.19 5.56 19.66
C GLY A 440 -9.64 5.21 19.36
N ASN A 441 -10.34 4.73 20.38
CA ASN A 441 -11.77 4.46 20.28
C ASN A 441 -12.55 5.11 21.42
N ILE A 442 -13.83 5.34 21.16
CA ILE A 442 -14.81 5.76 22.14
C ILE A 442 -16.14 5.07 21.87
N SER A 443 -16.84 4.70 22.92
CA SER A 443 -18.18 4.12 22.86
C SER A 443 -19.08 4.71 23.95
N ILE A 444 -20.33 4.90 23.58
CA ILE A 444 -21.39 5.39 24.44
C ILE A 444 -22.50 4.33 24.44
N GLY A 445 -22.83 3.82 25.62
CA GLY A 445 -23.94 2.88 25.85
C GLY A 445 -25.20 3.60 26.29
N PHE A 446 -26.35 3.12 25.81
CA PHE A 446 -27.69 3.62 26.14
C PHE A 446 -28.57 2.54 26.78
#